data_AF-A0AAN4YV36-F1
#
_entry.id   AF-A0AAN4YV36-F1
#
_cell.length_a   1.000
_cell.length_b   1.000
_cell.length_c   1.000
_cell.angle_alpha   90.00
_cell.angle_beta   90.00
_cell.angle_gamma   90.00
#
_symmetry.space_group_name_H-M   'P 1'
#
loop_
_entity.id
_entity.type
_entity.pdbx_description
1 polymer ?
#
loop_
_entity_poly.entity_id
_entity_poly.type
_entity_poly.pdbx_seq_one_letter_code
_entity_poly.pdbx_strand_id
1 'polypeptide(L)'
;MFDSGVLNYYNYGHLYNESLGHKLVARTTTQNRMLKSAENFLAGFFGLDWTDKANLLAMIENVGFNNSLIGTYSCPNAMTVMANTSIYEPMNQWINIYLKNRTTTLKELSGSYNWTATDSHNAQALCVYETISFGYSQFCQLFTYKEFEQFSYAYDLMFTAMVGFQNPAGRAQGIAWVEEFLARVEGHVLQTTGTNANMTLATNPVTFPMDQNLYLDFTHDSDIFATLTAFGFRQFAQFLPPTGPPKNQQFSTSKVVPFGGRTNIEIIRAPHKVSTKRSRNETQSVYVKDTKDTYYVHFLQNQRTLPLHASFPECEYRDDGWCELDTFMKVQRKSLQRSQFEYVCFGNWSTPAYGDVTDGVPPRS
;
A
#
# COMPACT_ATOMS: atom_id res chain seq x y z
N MET A 1 -12.93 -10.18 -2.55
CA MET A 1 -11.82 -10.39 -3.51
C MET A 1 -12.28 -10.90 -4.85
N PHE A 2 -13.23 -11.83 -4.93
CA PHE A 2 -13.83 -12.27 -6.21
C PHE A 2 -14.29 -11.10 -7.08
N ASP A 3 -15.09 -10.18 -6.54
CA ASP A 3 -15.55 -8.98 -7.27
C ASP A 3 -14.39 -8.09 -7.75
N SER A 4 -13.28 -8.05 -7.01
CA SER A 4 -12.07 -7.34 -7.44
C SER A 4 -11.41 -8.03 -8.63
N GLY A 5 -11.39 -9.37 -8.65
CA GLY A 5 -10.96 -10.15 -9.81
C GLY A 5 -11.81 -9.87 -11.05
N VAL A 6 -13.14 -9.92 -10.91
CA VAL A 6 -14.09 -9.63 -12.01
C VAL A 6 -13.89 -8.24 -12.58
N LEU A 7 -13.82 -7.23 -11.71
CA LEU A 7 -13.55 -5.86 -12.12
C LEU A 7 -12.22 -5.73 -12.89
N ASN A 8 -11.14 -6.32 -12.38
CA ASN A 8 -9.83 -6.23 -13.03
C ASN A 8 -9.79 -7.02 -14.34
N TYR A 9 -10.57 -8.08 -14.49
CA TYR A 9 -10.72 -8.78 -15.77
C TYR A 9 -11.35 -7.87 -16.83
N TYR A 10 -12.42 -7.13 -16.49
CA TYR A 10 -13.01 -6.19 -17.45
C TYR A 10 -12.06 -5.04 -17.82
N ASN A 11 -11.24 -4.58 -16.87
CA ASN A 11 -10.29 -3.49 -17.13
C ASN A 11 -9.05 -3.97 -17.91
N TYR A 12 -8.50 -5.14 -17.57
CA TYR A 12 -7.15 -5.56 -17.97
C TYR A 12 -7.05 -6.98 -18.53
N GLY A 13 -8.14 -7.74 -18.57
CA GLY A 13 -8.14 -9.13 -19.04
C GLY A 13 -7.62 -9.30 -20.47
N HIS A 14 -7.80 -8.28 -21.32
CA HIS A 14 -7.27 -8.23 -22.68
C HIS A 14 -5.73 -8.23 -22.76
N LEU A 15 -5.03 -7.95 -21.65
CA LEU A 15 -3.57 -8.01 -21.57
C LEU A 15 -3.05 -9.43 -21.31
N TYR A 16 -3.90 -10.35 -20.87
CA TYR A 16 -3.51 -11.73 -20.63
C TYR A 16 -3.03 -12.38 -21.93
N ASN A 17 -1.78 -12.84 -21.94
CA ASN A 17 -1.14 -13.41 -23.13
C ASN A 17 -1.17 -14.93 -23.09
N GLU A 18 -2.18 -15.53 -23.74
CA GLU A 18 -2.31 -16.99 -23.86
C GLU A 18 -1.23 -17.65 -24.70
N SER A 19 -0.45 -16.88 -25.47
CA SER A 19 0.61 -17.40 -26.33
C SER A 19 1.93 -17.62 -25.59
N LEU A 20 2.03 -17.25 -24.31
CA LEU A 20 3.21 -17.56 -23.49
C LEU A 20 3.33 -19.07 -23.29
N GLY A 21 4.56 -19.58 -23.33
CA GLY A 21 4.86 -21.00 -23.12
C GLY A 21 4.70 -21.48 -21.66
N HIS A 22 4.17 -20.63 -20.78
CA HIS A 22 3.94 -20.91 -19.36
C HIS A 22 2.68 -20.19 -18.85
N LYS A 23 2.16 -20.66 -17.72
CA LYS A 23 1.05 -20.01 -17.00
C LYS A 23 1.51 -18.69 -16.38
N LEU A 24 0.57 -17.77 -16.18
CA LEU A 24 0.83 -16.55 -15.42
C LEU A 24 1.27 -16.88 -14.00
N VAL A 25 2.34 -16.25 -13.50
CA VAL A 25 2.78 -16.37 -12.12
C VAL A 25 2.18 -15.21 -11.32
N ALA A 26 1.24 -15.55 -10.45
CA ALA A 26 0.75 -14.67 -9.38
C ALA A 26 1.50 -14.99 -8.08
N ARG A 27 1.69 -14.02 -7.20
CA ARG A 27 2.41 -14.21 -5.93
C ARG A 27 1.56 -13.80 -4.75
N THR A 28 1.71 -14.51 -3.64
CA THR A 28 1.05 -14.20 -2.36
C THR A 28 1.95 -14.62 -1.22
N THR A 29 1.55 -14.32 0.01
CA THR A 29 2.22 -14.82 1.21
C THR A 29 1.60 -16.12 1.73
N THR A 30 2.31 -16.89 2.55
CA THR A 30 1.83 -18.18 3.09
C THR A 30 0.71 -18.06 4.14
N GLN A 31 0.30 -16.84 4.50
CA GLN A 31 -0.75 -16.66 5.49
C GLN A 31 -2.13 -16.96 4.91
N ASN A 32 -2.97 -17.67 5.67
CA ASN A 32 -4.22 -18.24 5.15
C ASN A 32 -5.17 -17.22 4.51
N ARG A 33 -5.32 -16.03 5.11
CA ARG A 33 -6.16 -14.97 4.55
C ARG A 33 -5.63 -14.42 3.22
N MET A 34 -4.31 -14.47 3.02
CA MET A 34 -3.66 -14.02 1.79
C MET A 34 -3.78 -15.03 0.66
N LEU A 35 -3.57 -16.32 0.97
CA LEU A 35 -3.85 -17.41 0.03
C LEU A 35 -5.30 -17.38 -0.45
N LYS A 36 -6.27 -17.36 0.48
CA LYS A 36 -7.69 -17.32 0.15
C LYS A 36 -8.08 -16.07 -0.64
N SER A 37 -7.47 -14.92 -0.34
CA SER A 37 -7.70 -13.68 -1.09
C SER A 37 -7.22 -13.78 -2.53
N ALA A 38 -6.02 -14.35 -2.74
CA ALA A 38 -5.45 -14.58 -4.04
C ALA A 38 -6.29 -15.55 -4.87
N GLU A 39 -6.66 -16.70 -4.31
CA GLU A 39 -7.52 -17.70 -4.96
C GLU A 39 -8.88 -17.11 -5.34
N ASN A 40 -9.52 -16.34 -4.45
CA ASN A 40 -10.80 -15.69 -4.76
C ASN A 40 -10.67 -14.64 -5.87
N PHE A 41 -9.58 -13.85 -5.89
CA PHE A 41 -9.34 -12.92 -6.98
C PHE A 41 -9.12 -13.66 -8.31
N LEU A 42 -8.27 -14.69 -8.32
CA LEU A 42 -7.98 -15.48 -9.52
C LEU A 42 -9.23 -16.17 -10.04
N ALA A 43 -10.09 -16.69 -9.15
CA ALA A 43 -11.39 -17.23 -9.51
C ALA A 43 -12.31 -16.18 -10.15
N GLY A 44 -12.31 -14.94 -9.65
CA GLY A 44 -13.04 -13.83 -10.25
C GLY A 44 -12.47 -13.34 -11.58
N PHE A 45 -11.13 -13.42 -11.74
CA PHE A 45 -10.44 -12.93 -12.93
C PHE A 45 -10.44 -13.94 -14.08
N PHE A 46 -10.15 -15.22 -13.81
CA PHE A 46 -10.00 -16.28 -14.82
C PHE A 46 -11.14 -17.31 -14.82
N GLY A 47 -12.06 -17.24 -13.85
CA GLY A 47 -13.07 -18.29 -13.62
C GLY A 47 -12.58 -19.37 -12.65
N LEU A 48 -13.43 -20.35 -12.35
CA LEU A 48 -13.14 -21.40 -11.34
C LEU A 48 -11.94 -22.27 -11.73
N ASP A 49 -11.70 -22.46 -13.02
CA ASP A 49 -10.56 -23.22 -13.58
C ASP A 49 -9.30 -22.34 -13.75
N TRP A 50 -9.15 -21.30 -12.93
CA TRP A 50 -8.02 -20.36 -13.00
C TRP A 50 -6.65 -21.05 -12.93
N THR A 51 -6.57 -22.24 -12.32
CA THR A 51 -5.36 -23.04 -12.22
C THR A 51 -4.82 -23.47 -13.58
N ASP A 52 -5.63 -23.45 -14.64
CA ASP A 52 -5.18 -23.70 -16.01
C ASP A 52 -4.46 -22.50 -16.62
N LYS A 53 -4.71 -21.31 -16.09
CA LYS A 53 -4.21 -20.01 -16.60
C LYS A 53 -3.10 -19.43 -15.75
N ALA A 54 -3.07 -19.71 -14.45
CA ALA A 54 -2.10 -19.14 -13.52
C ALA A 54 -1.55 -20.15 -12.49
N ASN A 55 -0.30 -19.96 -12.10
CA ASN A 55 0.33 -20.55 -10.91
C ASN A 55 0.35 -19.51 -9.79
N LEU A 56 0.04 -19.93 -8.56
CA LEU A 56 0.11 -19.08 -7.37
C LEU A 56 1.35 -19.43 -6.54
N LEU A 57 2.35 -18.55 -6.55
CA LEU A 57 3.57 -18.68 -5.75
C LEU A 57 3.33 -18.14 -4.33
N ALA A 58 3.29 -19.05 -3.35
CA ALA A 58 3.20 -18.70 -1.94
C ALA A 58 4.60 -18.48 -1.34
N MET A 59 4.92 -17.23 -1.00
CA MET A 59 6.19 -16.84 -0.38
C MET A 59 6.08 -16.92 1.15
N ILE A 60 7.07 -17.51 1.80
CA ILE A 60 7.04 -17.74 3.26
C ILE A 60 6.92 -16.41 4.00
N GLU A 61 5.87 -16.28 4.80
CA GLU A 61 5.65 -15.17 5.72
C GLU A 61 6.04 -15.62 7.12
N ASN A 62 7.31 -15.43 7.46
CA ASN A 62 7.84 -15.69 8.79
C ASN A 62 9.14 -14.89 9.01
N VAL A 63 9.50 -14.67 10.27
CA VAL A 63 10.76 -14.02 10.66
C VAL A 63 11.94 -14.82 10.10
N GLY A 64 12.91 -14.11 9.52
CA GLY A 64 14.11 -14.71 8.94
C GLY A 64 13.96 -15.20 7.50
N PHE A 65 12.77 -15.08 6.90
CA PHE A 65 12.56 -15.30 5.47
C PHE A 65 12.49 -13.96 4.73
N ASN A 66 13.21 -13.87 3.62
CA ASN A 66 13.12 -12.74 2.70
C ASN A 66 11.82 -12.82 1.91
N ASN A 67 11.02 -11.75 1.95
CA ASN A 67 9.74 -11.67 1.26
C ASN A 67 9.39 -10.22 0.93
N SER A 68 9.33 -9.89 -0.36
CA SER A 68 8.95 -8.54 -0.82
C SER A 68 7.48 -8.19 -0.60
N LEU A 69 6.63 -9.19 -0.30
CA LEU A 69 5.21 -9.00 0.01
C LEU A 69 4.93 -8.88 1.51
N ILE A 70 5.96 -8.89 2.37
CA ILE A 70 5.83 -8.65 3.82
C ILE A 70 7.19 -8.24 4.38
N GLY A 71 7.56 -6.98 4.16
CA GLY A 71 8.94 -6.57 4.35
C GLY A 71 9.40 -6.45 5.80
N THR A 72 8.45 -6.28 6.73
CA THR A 72 8.74 -6.15 8.17
C THR A 72 9.56 -7.33 8.71
N TYR A 73 9.20 -8.58 8.36
CA TYR A 73 9.83 -9.77 8.93
C TYR A 73 11.29 -10.00 8.53
N SER A 74 11.76 -9.30 7.51
CA SER A 74 13.14 -9.39 7.02
C SER A 74 13.98 -8.17 7.44
N CYS A 75 13.42 -7.23 8.21
CA CYS A 75 14.10 -6.02 8.68
C CYS A 75 14.11 -5.99 10.22
N PRO A 76 15.22 -6.39 10.88
CA PRO A 76 15.27 -6.53 12.35
C PRO A 76 14.88 -5.27 13.12
N ASN A 77 15.33 -4.09 12.67
CA ASN A 77 14.96 -2.84 13.32
C ASN A 77 13.49 -2.45 13.06
N ALA A 78 12.90 -2.80 11.90
CA ALA A 78 11.46 -2.59 11.69
C ALA A 78 10.63 -3.45 12.65
N MET A 79 11.04 -4.70 12.90
CA MET A 79 10.43 -5.56 13.92
C MET A 79 10.57 -4.97 15.32
N THR A 80 11.74 -4.42 15.65
CA THR A 80 11.98 -3.75 16.94
C THR A 80 11.07 -2.54 17.11
N VAL A 81 10.91 -1.72 16.07
CA VAL A 81 9.99 -0.58 16.07
C VAL A 81 8.55 -1.03 16.23
N MET A 82 8.12 -2.07 15.52
CA MET A 82 6.75 -2.60 15.61
C MET A 82 6.46 -3.22 16.98
N ALA A 83 7.45 -3.84 17.61
CA ALA A 83 7.33 -4.39 18.97
C ALA A 83 7.34 -3.31 20.06
N ASN A 84 7.76 -2.08 19.74
CA ASN A 84 7.79 -0.98 20.69
C ASN A 84 6.41 -0.32 20.82
N THR A 85 5.80 -0.42 22.01
CA THR A 85 4.47 0.16 22.28
C THR A 85 4.41 1.66 22.06
N SER A 86 5.55 2.37 22.10
CA SER A 86 5.61 3.81 21.84
C SER A 86 5.09 4.20 20.45
N ILE A 87 5.09 3.27 19.48
CA ILE A 87 4.57 3.51 18.14
C ILE A 87 3.05 3.71 18.12
N TYR A 88 2.34 3.21 19.14
CA TYR A 88 0.88 3.34 19.29
C TYR A 88 0.47 4.49 20.21
N GLU A 89 1.42 5.18 20.86
CA GLU A 89 1.12 6.32 21.74
C GLU A 89 0.34 7.46 21.05
N PRO A 90 0.63 7.85 19.80
CA PRO A 90 -0.17 8.85 19.10
C PRO A 90 -1.65 8.46 18.99
N MET A 91 -1.91 7.20 18.66
CA MET A 91 -3.26 6.63 18.58
C MET A 91 -3.92 6.60 19.97
N ASN A 92 -3.21 6.14 21.00
CA ASN A 92 -3.71 6.05 22.37
C ASN A 92 -4.05 7.44 22.96
N GLN A 93 -3.18 8.43 22.73
CA GLN A 93 -3.43 9.82 23.10
C GLN A 93 -4.72 10.31 22.44
N TRP A 94 -4.89 10.05 21.15
CA TRP A 94 -6.07 10.46 20.41
C TRP A 94 -7.35 9.78 20.92
N ILE A 95 -7.30 8.45 21.14
CA ILE A 95 -8.39 7.66 21.75
C ILE A 95 -8.88 8.29 23.06
N ASN A 96 -7.95 8.64 23.95
CA ASN A 96 -8.27 9.26 25.23
C ASN A 96 -8.89 10.67 25.09
N ILE A 97 -8.62 11.37 24.00
CA ILE A 97 -9.20 12.69 23.71
C ILE A 97 -10.62 12.54 23.16
N TYR A 98 -10.80 11.81 22.04
CA TYR A 98 -12.08 11.81 21.34
C TYR A 98 -13.16 10.95 22.02
N LEU A 99 -12.77 9.89 22.74
CA LEU A 99 -13.71 9.02 23.45
C LEU A 99 -14.00 9.47 24.88
N LYS A 100 -13.40 10.56 25.38
CA LYS A 100 -13.55 10.98 26.78
C LYS A 100 -15.01 11.02 27.23
N ASN A 101 -15.85 11.75 26.51
CA ASN A 101 -17.26 11.93 26.89
C ASN A 101 -18.07 10.65 26.69
N ARG A 102 -17.86 9.94 25.57
CA ARG A 102 -18.55 8.69 25.26
C ARG A 102 -18.26 7.61 26.28
N THR A 103 -17.01 7.50 26.70
CA THR A 103 -16.55 6.55 27.71
C THR A 103 -17.23 6.82 29.05
N THR A 104 -17.37 8.09 29.46
CA THR A 104 -18.14 8.43 30.66
C THR A 104 -19.59 7.93 30.56
N THR A 105 -20.27 8.19 29.45
CA THR A 105 -21.65 7.71 29.24
C THR A 105 -21.74 6.18 29.25
N LEU A 106 -20.85 5.48 28.53
CA LEU A 106 -20.86 4.03 28.48
C LEU A 106 -20.52 3.40 29.84
N LYS A 107 -19.65 4.05 30.62
CA LYS A 107 -19.34 3.63 31.98
C LYS A 107 -20.55 3.69 32.90
N GLU A 108 -21.34 4.76 32.85
CA GLU A 108 -22.59 4.87 33.60
C GLU A 108 -23.60 3.77 33.22
N LEU A 109 -23.66 3.41 31.94
CA LEU A 109 -24.54 2.34 31.45
C LEU A 109 -24.03 0.92 31.78
N SER A 110 -22.73 0.76 32.03
CA SER A 110 -22.07 -0.54 32.26
C SER A 110 -22.22 -1.09 33.69
N GLY A 111 -22.92 -0.35 34.57
CA GLY A 111 -23.17 -0.77 35.94
C GLY A 111 -21.89 -0.84 36.78
N SER A 112 -21.55 -2.03 37.29
CA SER A 112 -20.35 -2.25 38.12
C SER A 112 -19.08 -2.50 37.31
N TYR A 113 -19.17 -2.68 35.98
CA TYR A 113 -18.01 -2.86 35.13
C TYR A 113 -17.22 -1.54 35.01
N ASN A 114 -15.90 -1.59 35.14
CA ASN A 114 -15.07 -0.41 34.96
C ASN A 114 -14.78 -0.19 33.46
N TRP A 115 -15.78 0.33 32.72
CA TRP A 115 -15.64 0.63 31.30
C TRP A 115 -14.59 1.72 31.03
N THR A 116 -13.62 1.42 30.19
CA THR A 116 -12.46 2.27 29.87
C THR A 116 -12.53 2.86 28.46
N ALA A 117 -11.64 3.81 28.14
CA ALA A 117 -11.51 4.34 26.78
C ALA A 117 -11.08 3.25 25.78
N THR A 118 -10.25 2.30 26.22
CA THR A 118 -9.87 1.11 25.46
C THR A 118 -11.09 0.23 25.16
N ASP A 119 -11.99 0.02 26.13
CA ASP A 119 -13.23 -0.71 25.89
C ASP A 119 -14.13 0.00 24.87
N SER A 120 -14.26 1.32 24.96
CA SER A 120 -14.98 2.14 23.98
C SER A 120 -14.38 2.00 22.57
N HIS A 121 -13.05 2.05 22.44
CA HIS A 121 -12.38 1.88 21.16
C HIS A 121 -12.55 0.46 20.60
N ASN A 122 -12.42 -0.56 21.46
CA ASN A 122 -12.65 -1.95 21.09
C ASN A 122 -14.10 -2.21 20.69
N ALA A 123 -15.07 -1.53 21.31
CA ALA A 123 -16.47 -1.58 20.89
C ALA A 123 -16.67 -0.97 19.48
N GLN A 124 -15.97 0.12 19.14
CA GLN A 124 -15.96 0.63 17.76
C GLN A 124 -15.33 -0.39 16.78
N ALA A 125 -14.24 -1.06 17.17
CA ALA A 125 -13.63 -2.11 16.36
C ALA A 125 -14.57 -3.32 16.19
N LEU A 126 -15.26 -3.75 17.24
CA LEU A 126 -16.27 -4.82 17.19
C LEU A 126 -17.38 -4.49 16.20
N CYS A 127 -17.86 -3.24 16.18
CA CYS A 127 -18.81 -2.79 15.16
C CYS A 127 -18.32 -3.11 13.74
N VAL A 128 -17.06 -2.78 13.42
CA VAL A 128 -16.49 -3.04 12.09
C VAL A 128 -16.39 -4.54 11.80
N TYR A 129 -15.79 -5.31 12.71
CA TYR A 129 -15.53 -6.74 12.51
C TYR A 129 -16.82 -7.59 12.48
N GLU A 130 -17.78 -7.31 13.36
CA GLU A 130 -19.09 -7.98 13.34
C GLU A 130 -19.87 -7.61 12.07
N THR A 131 -19.84 -6.36 11.62
CA THR A 131 -20.55 -5.97 10.39
C THR A 131 -20.04 -6.74 9.18
N ILE A 132 -18.73 -6.92 9.01
CA ILE A 132 -18.19 -7.67 7.87
C ILE A 132 -18.31 -9.19 8.02
N SER A 133 -18.48 -9.70 9.24
CA SER A 133 -18.58 -11.14 9.51
C SER A 133 -20.02 -11.65 9.56
N PHE A 134 -20.93 -10.85 10.13
CA PHE A 134 -22.33 -11.20 10.42
C PHE A 134 -23.34 -10.31 9.67
N GLY A 135 -22.89 -9.28 8.97
CA GLY A 135 -23.74 -8.34 8.23
C GLY A 135 -24.30 -7.19 9.08
N TYR A 136 -24.14 -7.20 10.40
CA TYR A 136 -24.55 -6.13 11.31
C TYR A 136 -23.80 -6.18 12.63
N SER A 137 -23.86 -5.09 13.40
CA SER A 137 -23.41 -5.05 14.80
C SER A 137 -24.21 -4.05 15.64
N GLN A 138 -24.60 -4.47 16.84
CA GLN A 138 -25.26 -3.59 17.80
C GLN A 138 -24.29 -2.58 18.41
N PHE A 139 -22.99 -2.89 18.45
CA PHE A 139 -21.97 -1.95 18.93
C PHE A 139 -21.89 -0.69 18.07
N CYS A 140 -22.29 -0.75 16.79
CA CYS A 140 -22.31 0.42 15.92
C CYS A 140 -23.23 1.53 16.45
N GLN A 141 -24.34 1.17 17.10
CA GLN A 141 -25.33 2.13 17.59
C GLN A 141 -24.88 2.86 18.86
N LEU A 142 -23.82 2.39 19.52
CA LEU A 142 -23.26 3.04 20.70
C LEU A 142 -22.51 4.34 20.38
N PHE A 143 -22.23 4.60 19.10
CA PHE A 143 -21.40 5.72 18.66
C PHE A 143 -22.10 6.51 17.54
N THR A 144 -21.82 7.81 17.50
CA THR A 144 -22.26 8.72 16.44
C THR A 144 -21.33 8.64 15.25
N TYR A 145 -21.82 9.12 14.10
CA TYR A 145 -21.00 9.28 12.89
C TYR A 145 -19.70 10.07 13.15
N LYS A 146 -19.77 11.17 13.91
CA LYS A 146 -18.58 11.98 14.24
C LYS A 146 -17.54 11.20 15.06
N GLU A 147 -17.98 10.34 15.98
CA GLU A 147 -17.10 9.46 16.76
C GLU A 147 -16.46 8.38 15.88
N PHE A 148 -17.13 7.92 14.82
CA PHE A 148 -16.53 7.05 13.81
C PHE A 148 -15.53 7.78 12.90
N GLU A 149 -15.76 9.06 12.56
CA GLU A 149 -14.75 9.86 11.86
C GLU A 149 -13.48 10.00 12.71
N GLN A 150 -13.62 10.22 14.03
CA GLN A 150 -12.48 10.27 14.94
C GLN A 150 -11.80 8.91 15.13
N PHE A 151 -12.56 7.81 15.09
CA PHE A 151 -12.03 6.45 15.07
C PHE A 151 -11.20 6.18 13.83
N SER A 152 -11.65 6.62 12.65
CA SER A 152 -10.84 6.55 11.42
C SER A 152 -9.51 7.27 11.59
N TYR A 153 -9.51 8.46 12.23
CA TYR A 153 -8.27 9.20 12.48
C TYR A 153 -7.30 8.47 13.43
N ALA A 154 -7.81 7.70 14.39
CA ALA A 154 -6.97 6.85 15.25
C ALA A 154 -6.16 5.84 14.42
N TYR A 155 -6.78 5.22 13.41
CA TYR A 155 -6.09 4.32 12.48
C TYR A 155 -5.19 5.07 11.48
N ASP A 156 -5.51 6.32 11.13
CA ASP A 156 -4.62 7.15 10.32
C ASP A 156 -3.29 7.42 11.07
N LEU A 157 -3.36 7.71 12.37
CA LEU A 157 -2.19 7.83 13.26
C LEU A 157 -1.41 6.51 13.34
N MET A 158 -2.10 5.39 13.54
CA MET A 158 -1.46 4.08 13.63
C MET A 158 -0.67 3.72 12.36
N PHE A 159 -1.29 3.83 11.18
CA PHE A 159 -0.63 3.42 9.93
C PHE A 159 0.53 4.35 9.54
N THR A 160 0.40 5.66 9.77
CA THR A 160 1.51 6.59 9.53
C THR A 160 2.72 6.28 10.42
N ALA A 161 2.47 5.92 11.69
CA ALA A 161 3.50 5.52 12.63
C ALA A 161 4.08 4.12 12.34
N MET A 162 3.29 3.17 11.86
CA MET A 162 3.69 1.76 11.71
C MET A 162 4.47 1.47 10.42
N VAL A 163 4.07 2.05 9.29
CA VAL A 163 4.64 1.75 7.96
C VAL A 163 4.74 2.95 7.01
N GLY A 164 4.18 4.10 7.42
CA GLY A 164 4.18 5.32 6.62
C GLY A 164 5.47 6.15 6.73
N PHE A 165 5.37 7.41 6.30
CA PHE A 165 6.51 8.35 6.32
C PHE A 165 6.98 8.76 7.72
N GLN A 166 6.16 8.54 8.75
CA GLN A 166 6.49 8.80 10.14
C GLN A 166 7.13 7.59 10.84
N ASN A 167 7.22 6.45 10.16
CA ASN A 167 7.94 5.28 10.67
C ASN A 167 9.44 5.36 10.28
N PRO A 168 10.40 5.20 11.20
CA PRO A 168 11.82 5.20 10.86
C PRO A 168 12.23 4.10 9.88
N ALA A 169 11.47 3.02 9.74
CA ALA A 169 11.72 1.95 8.78
C ALA A 169 10.66 1.85 7.66
N GLY A 170 9.86 2.90 7.44
CA GLY A 170 8.73 2.86 6.49
C GLY A 170 9.14 2.53 5.06
N ARG A 171 10.22 3.15 4.54
CA ARG A 171 10.72 2.86 3.19
C ARG A 171 11.33 1.47 3.08
N ALA A 172 12.07 1.04 4.08
CA ALA A 172 12.77 -0.25 4.06
C ALA A 172 11.79 -1.43 4.01
N GLN A 173 10.59 -1.28 4.57
CA GLN A 173 9.55 -2.31 4.52
C GLN A 173 8.98 -2.53 3.10
N GLY A 174 8.95 -1.50 2.24
CA GLY A 174 8.41 -1.62 0.88
C GLY A 174 9.45 -1.73 -0.24
N ILE A 175 10.75 -1.56 0.05
CA ILE A 175 11.74 -1.30 -1.00
C ILE A 175 11.99 -2.51 -1.91
N ALA A 176 11.96 -3.75 -1.40
CA ALA A 176 12.14 -4.92 -2.24
C ALA A 176 11.08 -5.03 -3.34
N TRP A 177 9.81 -4.73 -3.04
CA TRP A 177 8.76 -4.77 -4.06
C TRP A 177 8.95 -3.67 -5.10
N VAL A 178 9.40 -2.48 -4.69
CA VAL A 178 9.74 -1.38 -5.63
C VAL A 178 10.84 -1.82 -6.58
N GLU A 179 11.93 -2.43 -6.09
CA GLU A 179 13.02 -2.89 -6.95
C GLU A 179 12.60 -4.03 -7.88
N GLU A 180 11.74 -4.95 -7.41
CA GLU A 180 11.11 -5.97 -8.26
C GLU A 180 10.22 -5.35 -9.35
N PHE A 181 9.45 -4.32 -9.02
CA PHE A 181 8.66 -3.58 -10.00
C PHE A 181 9.55 -2.91 -11.06
N LEU A 182 10.64 -2.26 -10.66
CA LEU A 182 11.56 -1.62 -11.61
C LEU A 182 12.20 -2.65 -12.53
N ALA A 183 12.66 -3.77 -11.98
CA ALA A 183 13.18 -4.89 -12.74
C ALA A 183 12.15 -5.38 -13.79
N ARG A 184 10.87 -5.53 -13.39
CA ARG A 184 9.73 -5.88 -14.28
C ARG A 184 9.56 -4.93 -15.45
N VAL A 185 9.58 -3.64 -15.18
CA VAL A 185 9.44 -2.62 -16.22
C VAL A 185 10.66 -2.59 -17.15
N GLU A 186 11.86 -2.85 -16.63
CA GLU A 186 13.12 -2.84 -17.39
C GLU A 186 13.40 -4.17 -18.11
N GLY A 187 12.60 -5.20 -17.86
CA GLY A 187 12.69 -6.50 -18.56
C GLY A 187 13.90 -7.34 -18.15
N HIS A 188 14.38 -7.21 -16.91
CA HIS A 188 15.45 -8.06 -16.37
C HIS A 188 15.10 -8.59 -14.98
N VAL A 189 15.69 -9.73 -14.60
CA VAL A 189 15.55 -10.26 -13.23
C VAL A 189 16.17 -9.30 -12.20
N LEU A 190 15.82 -9.45 -10.92
CA LEU A 190 16.36 -8.58 -9.87
C LEU A 190 17.89 -8.71 -9.76
N GLN A 191 18.61 -7.60 -9.74
CA GLN A 191 20.09 -7.57 -9.70
C GLN A 191 20.67 -7.02 -8.39
N THR A 192 19.84 -6.43 -7.53
CA THR A 192 20.28 -5.84 -6.26
C THR A 192 20.06 -6.81 -5.10
N THR A 193 21.05 -6.92 -4.22
CA THR A 193 20.96 -7.68 -2.96
C THR A 193 20.74 -6.77 -1.75
N GLY A 194 20.70 -5.45 -1.94
CA GLY A 194 20.57 -4.46 -0.85
C GLY A 194 19.13 -4.28 -0.35
N THR A 195 18.32 -5.33 -0.43
CA THR A 195 16.91 -5.34 -0.01
C THR A 195 16.58 -6.69 0.66
N ASN A 196 15.34 -6.83 1.13
CA ASN A 196 14.76 -8.06 1.63
C ASN A 196 14.08 -8.93 0.55
N ALA A 197 14.39 -8.73 -0.73
CA ALA A 197 13.91 -9.62 -1.78
C ALA A 197 14.51 -11.03 -1.62
N ASN A 198 13.75 -12.05 -2.00
CA ASN A 198 14.26 -13.41 -2.04
C ASN A 198 14.97 -13.65 -3.37
N MET A 199 16.30 -13.60 -3.37
CA MET A 199 17.08 -13.70 -4.61
C MET A 199 16.85 -15.03 -5.35
N THR A 200 16.71 -16.15 -4.63
CA THR A 200 16.41 -17.46 -5.26
C THR A 200 15.12 -17.42 -6.08
N LEU A 201 14.11 -16.70 -5.62
CA LEU A 201 12.85 -16.53 -6.35
C LEU A 201 12.96 -15.42 -7.42
N ALA A 202 13.56 -14.28 -7.08
CA ALA A 202 13.61 -13.08 -7.92
C ALA A 202 14.61 -13.16 -9.09
N THR A 203 15.53 -14.14 -9.08
CA THR A 203 16.45 -14.42 -10.20
C THR A 203 16.07 -15.64 -11.02
N ASN A 204 14.97 -16.31 -10.71
CA ASN A 204 14.51 -17.48 -11.42
C ASN A 204 13.30 -17.13 -12.30
N PRO A 205 13.38 -17.25 -13.64
CA PRO A 205 12.30 -16.86 -14.54
C PRO A 205 11.03 -17.69 -14.35
N VAL A 206 11.08 -18.86 -13.70
CA VAL A 206 9.89 -19.67 -13.37
C VAL A 206 9.08 -19.03 -12.25
N THR A 207 9.72 -18.36 -11.30
CA THR A 207 9.08 -17.74 -10.12
C THR A 207 9.01 -16.22 -10.22
N PHE A 208 9.80 -15.63 -11.12
CA PHE A 208 9.84 -14.20 -11.42
C PHE A 208 9.99 -13.99 -12.95
N PRO A 209 8.96 -14.36 -13.73
CA PRO A 209 8.94 -14.11 -15.16
C PRO A 209 8.85 -12.61 -15.46
N MET A 210 9.37 -12.21 -16.62
CA MET A 210 9.56 -10.81 -17.02
C MET A 210 8.83 -10.44 -18.31
N ASP A 211 8.21 -11.44 -18.93
CA ASP A 211 7.53 -11.41 -20.22
C ASP A 211 5.99 -11.43 -20.08
N GLN A 212 5.50 -11.34 -18.85
CA GLN A 212 4.07 -11.22 -18.58
C GLN A 212 3.62 -9.77 -18.72
N ASN A 213 2.46 -9.56 -19.33
CA ASN A 213 1.80 -8.25 -19.36
C ASN A 213 1.01 -7.95 -18.08
N LEU A 214 0.72 -9.00 -17.28
CA LEU A 214 -0.03 -8.93 -16.03
C LEU A 214 0.84 -9.47 -14.88
N TYR A 215 0.91 -8.70 -13.80
CA TYR A 215 1.57 -9.09 -12.55
C TYR A 215 0.56 -8.94 -11.41
N LEU A 216 0.30 -10.04 -10.70
CA LEU A 216 -0.71 -10.12 -9.66
C LEU A 216 -0.03 -10.51 -8.35
N ASP A 217 0.10 -9.56 -7.42
CA ASP A 217 0.72 -9.74 -6.12
C ASP A 217 -0.31 -9.47 -5.02
N PHE A 218 -0.44 -10.39 -4.06
CA PHE A 218 -1.37 -10.30 -2.94
C PHE A 218 -0.60 -10.15 -1.63
N THR A 219 -0.85 -9.05 -0.93
CA THR A 219 -0.12 -8.66 0.29
C THR A 219 -1.04 -7.97 1.31
N HIS A 220 -0.50 -7.53 2.44
CA HIS A 220 -1.19 -6.88 3.54
C HIS A 220 -1.34 -5.37 3.30
N ASP A 221 -2.24 -4.77 4.07
CA ASP A 221 -2.41 -3.32 4.17
C ASP A 221 -1.09 -2.60 4.53
N SER A 222 -0.33 -3.15 5.47
CA SER A 222 0.99 -2.67 5.87
C SER A 222 1.94 -2.48 4.68
N ASP A 223 2.03 -3.49 3.82
CA ASP A 223 2.99 -3.55 2.73
C ASP A 223 2.56 -2.76 1.50
N ILE A 224 1.26 -2.65 1.25
CA ILE A 224 0.75 -1.70 0.24
C ILE A 224 1.17 -0.28 0.64
N PHE A 225 0.96 0.12 1.89
CA PHE A 225 1.33 1.47 2.31
C PHE A 225 2.85 1.66 2.45
N ALA A 226 3.59 0.65 2.90
CA ALA A 226 5.05 0.68 2.90
C ALA A 226 5.62 0.82 1.48
N THR A 227 5.02 0.14 0.50
CA THR A 227 5.40 0.25 -0.92
C THR A 227 5.17 1.65 -1.47
N LEU A 228 4.02 2.28 -1.17
CA LEU A 228 3.77 3.68 -1.54
C LEU A 228 4.76 4.65 -0.85
N THR A 229 5.14 4.35 0.39
CA THR A 229 6.18 5.09 1.12
C THR A 229 7.54 4.92 0.47
N ALA A 230 7.91 3.69 0.06
CA ALA A 230 9.16 3.36 -0.61
C ALA A 230 9.28 4.02 -2.00
N PHE A 231 8.21 4.01 -2.80
CA PHE A 231 8.10 4.80 -4.03
C PHE A 231 8.27 6.30 -3.78
N GLY A 232 7.94 6.78 -2.58
CA GLY A 232 8.05 8.17 -2.17
C GLY A 232 6.83 9.02 -2.50
N PHE A 233 5.62 8.46 -2.40
CA PHE A 233 4.35 9.20 -2.51
C PHE A 233 4.14 10.21 -1.35
N ARG A 234 4.94 11.29 -1.32
CA ARG A 234 4.94 12.31 -0.26
C ARG A 234 3.61 13.06 -0.10
N GLN A 235 2.68 12.93 -1.03
CA GLN A 235 1.29 13.35 -0.83
C GLN A 235 0.59 12.63 0.35
N PHE A 236 1.19 11.56 0.88
CA PHE A 236 0.77 10.87 2.11
C PHE A 236 1.67 11.15 3.32
N ALA A 237 2.64 12.08 3.20
CA ALA A 237 3.65 12.33 4.23
C ALA A 237 3.28 13.44 5.25
N GLN A 238 2.08 14.02 5.16
CA GLN A 238 1.63 15.05 6.09
C GLN A 238 1.71 14.53 7.53
N PHE A 239 2.35 15.28 8.41
CA PHE A 239 2.32 14.99 9.85
C PHE A 239 0.88 15.03 10.38
N LEU A 240 0.48 13.97 11.08
CA LEU A 240 -0.83 13.84 11.69
C LEU A 240 -0.71 14.07 13.20
N PRO A 241 -1.22 15.19 13.75
CA PRO A 241 -1.07 15.46 15.19
C PRO A 241 -1.96 14.53 16.05
N PRO A 242 -1.44 13.97 17.15
CA PRO A 242 -2.21 13.10 18.05
C PRO A 242 -3.29 13.85 18.86
N THR A 243 -3.47 15.14 18.60
CA THR A 243 -4.49 16.01 19.20
C THR A 243 -5.70 16.23 18.28
N GLY A 244 -5.71 15.65 17.08
CA GLY A 244 -6.87 15.64 16.19
C GLY A 244 -6.55 15.92 14.73
N PRO A 245 -7.47 15.62 13.80
CA PRO A 245 -7.20 15.70 12.37
C PRO A 245 -6.88 17.13 11.91
N PRO A 246 -5.89 17.32 11.02
CA PRO A 246 -5.63 18.62 10.41
C PRO A 246 -6.78 18.98 9.43
N LYS A 247 -7.05 20.28 9.24
CA LYS A 247 -8.16 20.76 8.39
C LYS A 247 -8.15 20.18 6.96
N ASN A 248 -6.95 19.99 6.40
CA ASN A 248 -6.74 19.45 5.06
C ASN A 248 -5.94 18.15 5.16
N GLN A 249 -6.53 17.13 5.79
CA GLN A 249 -5.90 15.83 5.97
C GLN A 249 -5.62 15.16 4.61
N GLN A 250 -4.35 14.85 4.34
CA GLN A 250 -3.89 14.32 3.07
C GLN A 250 -3.86 12.79 3.02
N PHE A 251 -3.58 12.14 4.15
CA PHE A 251 -3.56 10.68 4.27
C PHE A 251 -4.80 10.19 5.01
N SER A 252 -5.42 9.11 4.54
CA SER A 252 -6.47 8.40 5.26
C SER A 252 -6.38 6.91 4.96
N THR A 253 -6.16 6.10 5.99
CA THR A 253 -6.01 4.65 5.93
C THR A 253 -7.19 4.01 5.21
N SER A 254 -8.42 4.41 5.52
CA SER A 254 -9.64 3.87 4.89
C SER A 254 -9.75 4.16 3.38
N LYS A 255 -9.03 5.18 2.89
CA LYS A 255 -8.98 5.52 1.45
C LYS A 255 -7.79 4.88 0.73
N VAL A 256 -6.74 4.51 1.46
CA VAL A 256 -5.50 3.95 0.88
C VAL A 256 -5.49 2.43 1.01
N VAL A 257 -5.68 1.88 2.21
CA VAL A 257 -5.60 0.44 2.49
C VAL A 257 -6.83 -0.08 3.25
N PRO A 258 -8.06 0.05 2.70
CA PRO A 258 -9.22 -0.62 3.27
C PRO A 258 -9.13 -2.15 3.11
N PHE A 259 -10.07 -2.90 3.69
CA PHE A 259 -10.25 -4.31 3.32
C PHE A 259 -10.44 -4.46 1.80
N GLY A 260 -9.66 -5.35 1.17
CA GLY A 260 -9.64 -5.48 -0.29
C GLY A 260 -9.07 -4.26 -1.02
N GLY A 261 -8.27 -3.45 -0.32
CA GLY A 261 -7.50 -2.35 -0.91
C GLY A 261 -6.58 -2.84 -2.01
N ARG A 262 -6.39 -2.03 -3.05
CA ARG A 262 -5.57 -2.37 -4.21
C ARG A 262 -4.86 -1.16 -4.80
N THR A 263 -3.66 -1.41 -5.31
CA THR A 263 -2.88 -0.48 -6.13
C THR A 263 -2.75 -1.08 -7.52
N ASN A 264 -3.24 -0.38 -8.55
CA ASN A 264 -3.00 -0.74 -9.94
C ASN A 264 -1.92 0.19 -10.50
N ILE A 265 -0.90 -0.37 -11.15
CA ILE A 265 0.13 0.39 -11.84
C ILE A 265 0.04 0.04 -13.33
N GLU A 266 -0.29 1.02 -14.15
CA GLU A 266 -0.46 0.84 -15.59
C GLU A 266 0.77 1.38 -16.33
N ILE A 267 1.29 0.60 -17.27
CA ILE A 267 2.27 1.07 -18.25
C ILE A 267 1.53 1.28 -19.56
N ILE A 268 1.45 2.53 -20.01
CA ILE A 268 0.59 2.95 -21.11
C ILE A 268 1.48 3.38 -22.28
N ARG A 269 1.31 2.70 -23.43
CA ARG A 269 1.94 3.11 -24.69
C ARG A 269 0.98 3.99 -25.47
N ALA A 270 1.43 5.17 -25.87
CA ALA A 270 0.72 6.05 -26.78
C ALA A 270 1.53 6.21 -28.09
N PRO A 271 0.89 6.27 -29.27
CA PRO A 271 1.59 6.48 -30.55
C PRO A 271 2.26 7.86 -30.66
N HIS A 272 1.84 8.81 -29.83
CA HIS A 272 2.35 10.16 -29.76
C HIS A 272 2.28 10.64 -28.31
N LYS A 273 3.02 11.70 -27.98
CA LYS A 273 2.92 12.37 -26.68
C LYS A 273 1.48 12.81 -26.45
N VAL A 274 0.91 12.42 -25.32
CA VAL A 274 -0.43 12.83 -24.89
C VAL A 274 -0.36 14.22 -24.25
N SER A 275 -1.24 15.12 -24.63
CA SER A 275 -1.37 16.46 -24.05
C SER A 275 -1.54 16.39 -22.53
N THR A 276 -0.85 17.28 -21.80
CA THR A 276 -0.94 17.42 -20.33
C THR A 276 -2.30 17.96 -19.86
N LYS A 277 -3.04 18.61 -20.77
CA LYS A 277 -4.39 19.10 -20.57
C LYS A 277 -5.28 18.43 -21.60
N ARG A 278 -6.15 17.54 -21.14
CA ARG A 278 -7.12 16.84 -21.98
C ARG A 278 -8.33 17.73 -22.20
N SER A 279 -8.62 17.98 -23.47
CA SER A 279 -9.84 18.68 -23.85
C SER A 279 -11.03 17.75 -23.64
N ARG A 280 -12.16 18.30 -23.16
CA ARG A 280 -13.45 17.61 -23.23
C ARG A 280 -14.06 17.67 -24.62
N ASN A 281 -13.49 18.46 -25.53
CA ASN A 281 -13.94 18.54 -26.90
C ASN A 281 -13.35 17.37 -27.69
N GLU A 282 -14.21 16.43 -28.10
CA GLU A 282 -13.86 15.22 -28.85
C GLU A 282 -13.18 15.52 -30.20
N THR A 283 -13.37 16.73 -30.74
CA THR A 283 -12.74 17.14 -32.01
C THR A 283 -11.28 17.57 -31.85
N GLN A 284 -10.82 17.83 -30.62
CA GLN A 284 -9.45 18.21 -30.36
C GLN A 284 -8.58 16.97 -30.13
N SER A 285 -7.54 16.82 -30.95
CA SER A 285 -6.56 15.74 -30.78
C SER A 285 -5.98 15.74 -29.36
N VAL A 286 -6.05 14.58 -28.70
CA VAL A 286 -5.37 14.33 -27.43
C VAL A 286 -3.85 14.21 -27.59
N TYR A 287 -3.38 13.97 -28.81
CA TYR A 287 -1.98 13.82 -29.14
C TYR A 287 -1.36 15.15 -29.57
N VAL A 288 -0.13 15.38 -29.11
CA VAL A 288 0.75 16.44 -29.59
C VAL A 288 1.27 16.01 -30.96
N LYS A 289 1.01 16.84 -31.97
CA LYS A 289 1.46 16.60 -33.35
C LYS A 289 2.98 16.46 -33.43
N ASP A 290 3.44 15.66 -34.38
CA ASP A 290 4.86 15.49 -34.73
C ASP A 290 5.74 14.97 -33.57
N THR A 291 5.15 14.23 -32.63
CA THR A 291 5.87 13.54 -31.56
C THR A 291 5.98 12.05 -31.83
N LYS A 292 6.91 11.35 -31.17
CA LYS A 292 7.09 9.90 -31.29
C LYS A 292 6.22 9.13 -30.28
N ASP A 293 6.18 7.81 -30.44
CA ASP A 293 5.66 6.88 -29.43
C ASP A 293 6.22 7.23 -28.04
N THR A 294 5.33 7.34 -27.07
CA THR A 294 5.66 7.73 -25.70
C THR A 294 5.01 6.75 -24.71
N TYR A 295 5.77 6.38 -23.69
CA TYR A 295 5.30 5.52 -22.61
C TYR A 295 5.00 6.35 -21.36
N TYR A 296 3.95 5.98 -20.66
CA TYR A 296 3.53 6.60 -19.42
C TYR A 296 3.35 5.55 -18.33
N VAL A 297 3.45 5.99 -17.08
CA VAL A 297 3.01 5.24 -15.92
C VAL A 297 1.85 5.96 -15.25
N HIS A 298 0.89 5.17 -14.75
CA HIS A 298 -0.28 5.66 -14.03
C HIS A 298 -0.53 4.79 -12.80
N PHE A 299 -0.67 5.41 -11.64
CA PHE A 299 -0.99 4.73 -10.39
C PHE A 299 -2.45 4.99 -10.03
N LEU A 300 -3.19 3.93 -9.74
CA LEU A 300 -4.52 4.00 -9.15
C LEU A 300 -4.50 3.35 -7.77
N GLN A 301 -4.92 4.08 -6.75
CA GLN A 301 -5.21 3.54 -5.43
C GLN A 301 -6.72 3.41 -5.27
N ASN A 302 -7.23 2.19 -5.17
CA ASN A 302 -8.67 1.93 -5.00
C ASN A 302 -9.53 2.63 -6.08
N GLN A 303 -9.14 2.50 -7.36
CA GLN A 303 -9.75 3.19 -8.52
C GLN A 303 -9.61 4.72 -8.54
N ARG A 304 -8.83 5.31 -7.64
CA ARG A 304 -8.52 6.74 -7.67
C ARG A 304 -7.10 6.97 -8.18
N THR A 305 -6.96 7.76 -9.23
CA THR A 305 -5.66 8.22 -9.72
C THR A 305 -4.85 8.88 -8.61
N LEU A 306 -3.62 8.43 -8.46
CA LEU A 306 -2.59 9.12 -7.68
C LEU A 306 -1.81 10.04 -8.63
N PRO A 307 -2.03 11.37 -8.58
CA PRO A 307 -1.33 12.28 -9.46
C PRO A 307 0.17 12.26 -9.17
N LEU A 308 0.97 11.76 -10.11
CA LEU A 308 2.40 11.54 -9.88
C LEU A 308 3.17 12.84 -9.61
N HIS A 309 2.79 13.94 -10.27
CA HIS A 309 3.37 15.27 -10.05
C HIS A 309 3.23 15.77 -8.60
N ALA A 310 2.27 15.27 -7.82
CA ALA A 310 2.07 15.70 -6.44
C ALA A 310 3.16 15.18 -5.48
N SER A 311 3.88 14.13 -5.87
CA SER A 311 4.97 13.54 -5.07
C SER A 311 6.31 13.54 -5.79
N PHE A 312 6.31 13.61 -7.12
CA PHE A 312 7.49 13.55 -7.98
C PHE A 312 7.59 14.83 -8.80
N PRO A 313 8.36 15.84 -8.35
CA PRO A 313 8.47 17.13 -9.04
C PRO A 313 8.98 17.04 -10.49
N GLU A 314 9.73 15.97 -10.82
CA GLU A 314 10.19 15.69 -12.16
C GLU A 314 9.06 15.29 -13.12
N CYS A 315 7.94 14.78 -12.60
CA CYS A 315 6.74 14.52 -13.39
C CYS A 315 5.97 15.84 -13.61
N GLU A 316 5.78 16.21 -14.87
CA GLU A 316 5.02 17.42 -15.23
C GLU A 316 3.59 17.37 -14.67
N TYR A 317 3.01 18.54 -14.37
CA TYR A 317 1.59 18.61 -14.01
C TYR A 317 0.73 18.15 -15.20
N ARG A 318 -0.16 17.19 -14.94
CA ARG A 318 -1.11 16.65 -15.93
C ARG A 318 -2.44 16.37 -15.25
N ASP A 319 -3.54 16.64 -15.96
CA ASP A 319 -4.89 16.38 -15.46
C ASP A 319 -5.24 14.88 -15.38
N ASP A 320 -4.55 14.05 -16.17
CA ASP A 320 -4.60 12.59 -16.12
C ASP A 320 -3.76 11.97 -14.98
N GLY A 321 -2.94 12.77 -14.29
CA GLY A 321 -2.09 12.30 -13.19
C GLY A 321 -0.95 11.37 -13.61
N TRP A 322 -0.71 11.18 -14.92
CA TRP A 322 0.33 10.30 -15.44
C TRP A 322 1.73 10.92 -15.31
N CYS A 323 2.75 10.12 -15.56
CA CYS A 323 4.13 10.58 -15.75
C CYS A 323 4.75 9.83 -16.93
N GLU A 324 5.59 10.49 -17.72
CA GLU A 324 6.37 9.80 -18.74
C GLU A 324 7.24 8.72 -18.07
N LEU A 325 7.23 7.50 -18.63
CA LEU A 325 7.82 6.32 -18.00
C LEU A 325 9.30 6.52 -17.70
N ASP A 326 10.08 7.00 -18.68
CA ASP A 326 11.51 7.26 -18.51
C ASP A 326 11.81 8.24 -17.37
N THR A 327 10.95 9.25 -17.21
CA THR A 327 11.07 10.25 -16.12
C THR A 327 10.79 9.59 -14.78
N PHE A 328 9.70 8.83 -14.67
CA PHE A 328 9.39 8.09 -13.45
C PHE A 328 10.49 7.08 -13.09
N MET A 329 10.98 6.30 -14.05
CA MET A 329 12.05 5.32 -13.82
C MET A 329 13.35 6.00 -13.36
N LYS A 330 13.72 7.16 -13.91
CA LYS A 330 14.88 7.94 -13.41
C LYS A 330 14.72 8.40 -11.96
N VAL A 331 13.50 8.75 -11.55
CA VAL A 331 13.21 9.08 -10.14
C VAL A 331 13.34 7.83 -9.27
N GLN A 332 12.73 6.73 -9.69
CA GLN A 332 12.63 5.51 -8.89
C GLN A 332 13.93 4.72 -8.79
N ARG A 333 14.87 4.84 -9.73
CA ARG A 333 16.23 4.28 -9.58
C ARG A 333 16.98 4.80 -8.35
N LYS A 334 16.52 5.89 -7.73
CA LYS A 334 17.07 6.42 -6.47
C LYS A 334 16.35 5.88 -5.23
N SER A 335 15.28 5.11 -5.37
CA SER A 335 14.43 4.66 -4.25
C SER A 335 15.18 3.72 -3.32
N LEU A 336 16.00 2.81 -3.85
CA LEU A 336 16.87 1.96 -3.01
C LEU A 336 17.81 2.80 -2.14
N GLN A 337 18.52 3.74 -2.75
CA GLN A 337 19.43 4.63 -2.02
C GLN A 337 18.68 5.44 -0.96
N ARG A 338 17.49 5.97 -1.29
CA ARG A 338 16.65 6.75 -0.37
C ARG A 338 16.13 5.91 0.79
N SER A 339 15.85 4.62 0.58
CA SER A 339 15.41 3.71 1.64
C SER A 339 16.47 3.51 2.72
N GLN A 340 17.75 3.70 2.38
CA GLN A 340 18.89 3.44 3.25
C GLN A 340 18.83 2.05 3.92
N PHE A 341 18.33 1.05 3.19
CA PHE A 341 17.94 -0.27 3.71
C PHE A 341 18.92 -0.87 4.72
N GLU A 342 20.21 -0.93 4.40
CA GLU A 342 21.25 -1.46 5.30
C GLU A 342 21.32 -0.71 6.65
N TYR A 343 21.37 0.62 6.60
CA TYR A 343 21.40 1.45 7.82
C TYR A 343 20.09 1.33 8.59
N VAL A 344 18.95 1.33 7.89
CA VAL A 344 17.64 1.21 8.53
C VAL A 344 17.51 -0.14 9.23
N CYS A 345 17.74 -1.26 8.54
CA CYS A 345 17.45 -2.58 9.07
C CYS A 345 18.51 -3.14 10.02
N PHE A 346 19.79 -2.74 9.85
CA PHE A 346 20.91 -3.32 10.59
C PHE A 346 21.81 -2.28 11.29
N GLY A 347 21.58 -0.99 11.06
CA GLY A 347 22.33 0.07 11.72
C GLY A 347 21.96 0.24 13.20
N ASN A 348 22.80 0.98 13.92
CA ASN A 348 22.58 1.31 15.32
C ASN A 348 21.87 2.67 15.44
N TRP A 349 20.58 2.65 15.75
CA TRP A 349 19.76 3.83 16.03
C TRP A 349 18.62 3.46 17.00
N SER A 350 18.16 4.43 17.77
CA SER A 350 17.00 4.26 18.67
C SER A 350 15.72 4.74 18.00
N THR A 351 14.57 4.14 18.34
CA THR A 351 13.26 4.59 17.85
C THR A 351 13.05 6.08 18.15
N PRO A 352 12.97 6.96 17.14
CA PRO A 352 12.72 8.39 17.34
C PRO A 352 11.32 8.64 17.89
N ALA A 353 11.07 9.85 18.41
CA ALA A 353 9.72 10.22 18.82
C ALA A 353 8.81 10.37 17.59
N TYR A 354 7.50 10.16 17.79
CA TYR A 354 6.53 10.37 16.71
C TYR A 354 6.55 11.82 16.24
N GLY A 355 6.77 12.03 14.94
CA GLY A 355 6.93 13.34 14.31
C GLY A 355 8.37 13.71 13.95
N ASP A 356 9.38 13.05 14.54
CA ASP A 356 10.80 13.31 14.20
C ASP A 356 11.18 12.72 12.83
N VAL A 357 10.45 11.70 12.39
CA VAL A 357 10.65 11.04 11.10
C VAL A 357 9.65 11.60 10.08
N THR A 358 10.16 12.00 8.91
CA THR A 358 9.35 12.62 7.84
C THR A 358 9.57 12.01 6.46
N ASP A 359 10.43 11.01 6.34
CA ASP A 359 10.77 10.38 5.06
C ASP A 359 10.85 8.85 5.12
N GLY A 360 10.34 8.22 6.17
CA GLY A 360 10.34 6.76 6.27
C GLY A 360 11.72 6.13 6.54
N VAL A 361 12.65 6.92 7.11
CA VAL A 361 14.07 6.60 7.39
C VAL A 361 14.45 7.30 8.70
N PRO A 362 15.22 6.69 9.64
CA PRO A 362 15.56 7.36 10.88
C PRO A 362 16.48 8.57 10.59
N PRO A 363 16.41 9.63 11.40
CA PRO A 363 17.37 10.73 11.30
C PRO A 363 18.80 10.21 11.51
N ARG A 364 19.77 10.82 10.83
CA ARG A 364 21.18 10.55 11.11
C ARG A 364 21.57 11.33 12.37
N SER A 365 22.14 10.61 13.34
CA SER A 365 22.73 11.17 14.54
C SER A 365 23.91 12.09 14.24
#